data_AF-A0A2G6Q2L1-F1
#
_entry.id   AF-A0A2G6Q2L1-F1
#
_cell.length_a   1.000
_cell.length_b   1.000
_cell.length_c   1.000
_cell.angle_alpha   90.00
_cell.angle_beta   90.00
_cell.angle_gamma   90.00
#
_symmetry.space_group_name_H-M   'P 1'
#
loop_
_entity.id
_entity.type
_entity.pdbx_description
1 polymer ?
#
loop_
_entity_poly.entity_id
_entity_poly.type
_entity_poly.pdbx_seq_one_letter_code
_entity_poly.pdbx_strand_id
1 'polypeptide(L)'
;MKYLFIYLFIFGVGAFANQTYPEGEPVPRYLTAREKATLMKTPLKARSSDQTPVAPTLCPAEYDPTGAILLTYDGGSSWKHILDQMAAHITTTGNADVIVMADDQIEADAILANMTAAGADPQRVVPLVAQTDTIWIRDYGPRFVYEGGCRAIINHTYNRPRPADDALPEFFGHAFGHPVYDLPLIHGGGNFHLFSSASTGAGHATELILNENPDLTETQIVQYWYQYQNLNTTIEEAYPGFIDSTQHIDMWMIPVSADSVIISDWPMDSGSTQDLICDSVAQRLSLEGKTVYRVPARSVSGTHYTYTNSVICNDLVLIPLFTNTSVTAHNDEALAVWQNAVPGKTVVQIDCEELAWASGVMHCIAMHYPHFLGDTDPLVYSPADLAGQTLMSGETIELPYVSDDDKAVESVSIELSLDSGVTYQETVADGLTPFDTYSWTVPRFWSDQVRIRFSAHDIEGRTGYFTQETDFSIRYERNCPSDVYPPMQGDGNVDELDRNQMLLSWHAAEPYFDIYPFSSPIEMGDGKIDIRDILMVQNNFGGCP
;
A
#
# COMPACT_ATOMS: atom_id res chain seq x y z
N MET A 1 1.00 -19.82 -13.21
CA MET A 1 -0.37 -19.59 -12.72
C MET A 1 -1.37 -20.52 -13.40
N LYS A 2 -1.77 -21.61 -12.75
CA LYS A 2 -3.05 -22.30 -13.01
C LYS A 2 -3.74 -22.39 -11.67
N TYR A 3 -5.04 -22.11 -11.65
CA TYR A 3 -5.93 -21.97 -10.48
C TYR A 3 -5.99 -20.55 -9.89
N LEU A 4 -6.63 -19.64 -10.64
CA LEU A 4 -7.27 -18.45 -10.06
C LEU A 4 -8.68 -18.89 -9.63
N PHE A 5 -8.97 -18.87 -8.33
CA PHE A 5 -10.30 -19.14 -7.81
C PHE A 5 -11.23 -17.99 -8.20
N ILE A 6 -12.31 -18.31 -8.92
CA ILE A 6 -13.37 -17.35 -9.27
C ILE A 6 -14.14 -17.04 -7.99
N TYR A 7 -13.81 -15.94 -7.32
CA TYR A 7 -14.66 -15.36 -6.29
C TYR A 7 -15.63 -14.37 -6.93
N LEU A 8 -16.88 -14.78 -7.10
CA LEU A 8 -17.96 -13.91 -7.55
C LEU A 8 -18.48 -13.10 -6.35
N PHE A 9 -17.90 -11.93 -6.09
CA PHE A 9 -18.42 -11.01 -5.09
C PHE A 9 -19.47 -10.08 -5.70
N ILE A 10 -20.68 -10.12 -5.15
CA ILE A 10 -21.75 -9.16 -5.45
C ILE A 10 -21.59 -8.01 -4.45
N PHE A 11 -20.97 -6.91 -4.86
CA PHE A 11 -20.94 -5.69 -4.05
C PHE A 11 -22.34 -5.06 -3.99
N GLY A 12 -22.77 -4.71 -2.79
CA GLY A 12 -24.02 -4.00 -2.55
C GLY A 12 -23.93 -2.58 -3.08
N VAL A 13 -24.55 -2.32 -4.23
CA VAL A 13 -24.62 -0.99 -4.84
C VAL A 13 -25.45 -0.06 -3.94
N GLY A 14 -24.78 0.78 -3.17
CA GLY A 14 -25.40 1.95 -2.54
C GLY A 14 -26.02 2.84 -3.61
N ALA A 15 -27.19 3.41 -3.32
CA ALA A 15 -28.12 3.97 -4.29
C ALA A 15 -27.57 5.15 -5.14
N PHE A 16 -26.80 4.85 -6.19
CA PHE A 16 -26.62 5.69 -7.37
C PHE A 16 -27.63 5.25 -8.43
N ALA A 17 -28.87 5.75 -8.34
CA ALA A 17 -29.88 5.44 -9.34
C ALA A 17 -29.47 5.99 -10.72
N ASN A 18 -29.32 5.08 -11.70
CA ASN A 18 -29.21 5.34 -13.14
C ASN A 18 -28.01 6.17 -13.61
N GLN A 19 -26.77 5.76 -13.32
CA GLN A 19 -25.64 6.10 -14.19
C GLN A 19 -25.15 4.81 -14.86
N THR A 20 -25.22 4.77 -16.18
CA THR A 20 -24.80 3.64 -17.00
C THR A 20 -23.64 4.13 -17.84
N TYR A 21 -22.49 3.45 -17.75
CA TYR A 21 -21.35 3.61 -18.64
C TYR A 21 -21.42 2.43 -19.62
N PRO A 22 -21.93 2.65 -20.85
CA PRO A 22 -22.07 1.56 -21.80
C PRO A 22 -20.70 1.09 -22.29
N GLU A 23 -20.54 -0.22 -22.38
CA GLU A 23 -19.30 -0.85 -22.86
C GLU A 23 -18.84 -0.25 -24.20
N GLY A 24 -17.56 0.14 -24.24
CA GLY A 24 -16.91 0.69 -25.42
C GLY A 24 -17.26 2.16 -25.74
N GLU A 25 -18.02 2.86 -24.89
CA GLU A 25 -18.16 4.32 -25.02
C GLU A 25 -16.88 5.02 -24.56
N PRO A 26 -16.26 5.89 -25.39
CA PRO A 26 -15.09 6.66 -24.98
C PRO A 26 -15.50 7.78 -24.01
N VAL A 27 -15.64 7.44 -22.74
CA VAL A 27 -15.99 8.37 -21.67
C VAL A 27 -14.78 9.26 -21.38
N PRO A 28 -14.90 10.59 -21.51
CA PRO A 28 -13.76 11.48 -21.29
C PRO A 28 -13.32 11.52 -19.83
N ARG A 29 -12.08 11.93 -19.58
CA ARG A 29 -11.54 12.05 -18.22
C ARG A 29 -12.19 13.20 -17.44
N TYR A 30 -12.54 14.28 -18.12
CA TYR A 30 -13.29 15.38 -17.51
C TYR A 30 -14.73 14.98 -17.19
N LEU A 31 -15.34 15.66 -16.21
CA LEU A 31 -16.75 15.46 -15.87
C LEU A 31 -17.67 15.82 -17.05
N THR A 32 -18.41 14.85 -17.53
CA THR A 32 -19.54 15.02 -18.46
C THR A 32 -20.65 15.87 -17.83
N ALA A 33 -21.55 16.41 -18.65
CA ALA A 33 -22.69 17.18 -18.15
C ALA A 33 -23.60 16.36 -17.21
N ARG A 34 -23.72 15.05 -17.46
CA ARG A 34 -24.48 14.12 -16.61
C ARG A 34 -23.81 13.94 -15.26
N GLU A 35 -22.51 13.66 -15.23
CA GLU A 35 -21.75 13.50 -13.99
C GLU A 35 -21.78 14.78 -13.14
N LYS A 36 -21.64 15.97 -13.76
CA LYS A 36 -21.79 17.26 -13.06
C LYS A 36 -23.17 17.38 -12.40
N ALA A 37 -24.23 17.02 -13.12
CA ALA A 37 -25.59 17.05 -12.57
C ALA A 37 -25.80 16.02 -11.44
N THR A 38 -25.13 14.86 -11.51
CA THR A 38 -25.10 13.86 -10.44
C THR A 38 -24.44 14.45 -9.20
N LEU A 39 -23.23 15.03 -9.33
CA LEU A 39 -22.48 15.60 -8.21
C LEU A 39 -23.17 16.79 -7.54
N MET A 40 -23.94 17.59 -8.28
CA MET A 40 -24.76 18.65 -7.68
C MET A 40 -25.86 18.12 -6.76
N LYS A 41 -26.35 16.89 -7.00
CA LYS A 41 -27.41 16.25 -6.19
C LYS A 41 -26.82 15.40 -5.07
N THR A 42 -25.72 14.72 -5.38
CA THR A 42 -25.04 13.78 -4.49
C THR A 42 -23.54 14.07 -4.56
N PRO A 43 -23.06 15.07 -3.80
CA PRO A 43 -21.63 15.35 -3.71
C PRO A 43 -20.87 14.11 -3.19
N LEU A 44 -19.65 13.93 -3.71
CA LEU A 44 -18.74 12.91 -3.21
C LEU A 44 -18.37 13.20 -1.75
N LYS A 45 -18.02 12.14 -1.03
CA LYS A 45 -17.49 12.23 0.33
C LYS A 45 -16.21 11.42 0.38
N ALA A 46 -15.19 11.98 1.01
CA ALA A 46 -13.98 11.25 1.31
C ALA A 46 -14.33 9.99 2.12
N ARG A 47 -13.73 8.87 1.76
CA ARG A 47 -13.66 7.66 2.58
C ARG A 47 -12.88 7.99 3.84
N SER A 48 -13.02 7.17 4.87
CA SER A 48 -12.23 7.31 6.08
C SER A 48 -12.06 5.94 6.71
N SER A 49 -10.83 5.54 6.98
CA SER A 49 -10.50 4.37 7.77
C SER A 49 -9.98 4.79 9.15
N ASP A 50 -10.28 3.98 10.17
CA ASP A 50 -9.65 4.08 11.49
C ASP A 50 -8.22 3.51 11.48
N GLN A 51 -7.83 2.82 10.41
CA GLN A 51 -6.52 2.22 10.22
C GLN A 51 -5.68 3.04 9.25
N THR A 52 -4.43 3.25 9.61
CA THR A 52 -3.40 3.80 8.73
C THR A 52 -2.24 2.82 8.63
N PRO A 53 -1.45 2.86 7.54
CA PRO A 53 -0.21 2.11 7.49
C PRO A 53 0.68 2.46 8.69
N VAL A 54 1.44 1.50 9.18
CA VAL A 54 2.42 1.74 10.24
C VAL A 54 3.68 2.35 9.65
N ALA A 55 4.04 3.52 10.16
CA ALA A 55 5.19 4.28 9.71
C ALA A 55 6.54 3.65 10.14
N PRO A 56 7.64 3.92 9.42
CA PRO A 56 7.67 4.66 8.16
C PRO A 56 7.26 3.77 6.98
N THR A 57 6.34 4.26 6.16
CA THR A 57 6.08 3.67 4.84
C THR A 57 7.09 4.19 3.82
N LEU A 58 7.25 3.43 2.74
CA LEU A 58 8.05 3.81 1.58
C LEU A 58 7.15 3.93 0.36
N CYS A 59 6.93 5.14 -0.16
CA CYS A 59 6.19 5.33 -1.40
C CYS A 59 7.16 5.16 -2.60
N PRO A 60 6.96 4.18 -3.49
CA PRO A 60 7.78 4.02 -4.69
C PRO A 60 7.53 5.14 -5.69
N ALA A 61 8.58 5.63 -6.32
CA ALA A 61 8.51 6.53 -7.45
C ALA A 61 8.23 5.75 -8.74
N GLU A 62 7.70 6.41 -9.77
CA GLU A 62 7.32 5.71 -11.02
C GLU A 62 8.51 5.22 -11.86
N TYR A 63 9.69 5.80 -11.64
CA TYR A 63 10.92 5.35 -12.29
C TYR A 63 11.60 4.19 -11.54
N ASP A 64 11.09 3.79 -10.36
CA ASP A 64 11.58 2.64 -9.59
C ASP A 64 11.22 1.31 -10.30
N PRO A 65 11.90 0.20 -9.95
CA PRO A 65 11.57 -1.10 -10.50
C PRO A 65 10.08 -1.45 -10.38
N THR A 66 9.50 -1.83 -11.50
CA THR A 66 8.07 -2.09 -11.65
C THR A 66 7.85 -3.57 -11.99
N GLY A 67 6.97 -4.23 -11.23
CA GLY A 67 6.60 -5.63 -11.47
C GLY A 67 5.54 -5.77 -12.55
N ALA A 68 4.55 -4.87 -12.57
CA ALA A 68 3.53 -4.82 -13.61
C ALA A 68 3.03 -3.40 -13.88
N ILE A 69 2.40 -3.20 -15.03
CA ILE A 69 1.54 -2.05 -15.32
C ILE A 69 0.10 -2.53 -15.36
N LEU A 70 -0.76 -1.85 -14.60
CA LEU A 70 -2.20 -2.06 -14.59
C LEU A 70 -2.85 -1.19 -15.67
N LEU A 71 -3.75 -1.81 -16.43
CA LEU A 71 -4.56 -1.19 -17.48
C LEU A 71 -6.04 -1.55 -17.27
N THR A 72 -6.94 -0.73 -17.83
CA THR A 72 -8.38 -1.07 -17.94
C THR A 72 -8.74 -1.14 -19.42
N TYR A 73 -9.32 -2.24 -19.89
CA TYR A 73 -9.59 -2.46 -21.31
C TYR A 73 -10.92 -1.87 -21.78
N ASP A 74 -11.04 -0.56 -21.75
CA ASP A 74 -12.29 0.16 -22.06
C ASP A 74 -12.09 1.20 -23.18
N GLY A 75 -13.19 1.74 -23.69
CA GLY A 75 -13.24 2.77 -24.73
C GLY A 75 -13.38 2.22 -26.16
N GLY A 76 -13.30 3.13 -27.12
CA GLY A 76 -13.38 2.79 -28.53
C GLY A 76 -12.18 1.99 -29.03
N SER A 77 -12.28 1.40 -30.22
CA SER A 77 -11.21 0.58 -30.81
C SER A 77 -9.87 1.31 -30.95
N SER A 78 -9.86 2.64 -31.14
CA SER A 78 -8.63 3.43 -31.18
C SER A 78 -7.93 3.50 -29.82
N TRP A 79 -8.67 3.57 -28.72
CA TRP A 79 -8.09 3.57 -27.36
C TRP A 79 -7.59 2.17 -26.99
N LYS A 80 -8.38 1.13 -27.29
CA LYS A 80 -7.97 -0.27 -27.11
C LYS A 80 -6.71 -0.60 -27.91
N HIS A 81 -6.52 -0.02 -29.11
CA HIS A 81 -5.28 -0.17 -29.88
C HIS A 81 -4.04 0.42 -29.18
N ILE A 82 -4.20 1.56 -28.50
CA ILE A 82 -3.12 2.17 -27.71
C ILE A 82 -2.74 1.25 -26.55
N LEU A 83 -3.72 0.68 -25.84
CA LEU A 83 -3.48 -0.31 -24.79
C LEU A 83 -2.72 -1.53 -25.31
N ASP A 84 -3.11 -2.05 -26.48
CA ASP A 84 -2.44 -3.20 -27.11
C ASP A 84 -0.96 -2.89 -27.45
N GLN A 85 -0.67 -1.70 -27.97
CA GLN A 85 0.70 -1.25 -28.26
C GLN A 85 1.52 -1.04 -26.99
N MET A 86 0.94 -0.42 -25.96
CA MET A 86 1.58 -0.27 -24.65
C MET A 86 1.93 -1.64 -24.07
N ALA A 87 0.99 -2.58 -24.08
CA ALA A 87 1.20 -3.93 -23.55
C ALA A 87 2.32 -4.68 -24.30
N ALA A 88 2.41 -4.51 -25.62
CA ALA A 88 3.50 -5.08 -26.40
C ALA A 88 4.86 -4.63 -25.90
N HIS A 89 5.05 -3.32 -25.68
CA HIS A 89 6.32 -2.80 -25.21
C HIS A 89 6.60 -3.08 -23.74
N ILE A 90 5.59 -3.00 -22.86
CA ILE A 90 5.73 -3.28 -21.42
C ILE A 90 6.20 -4.71 -21.18
N THR A 91 5.57 -5.68 -21.84
CA THR A 91 5.89 -7.11 -21.65
C THR A 91 7.22 -7.53 -22.26
N THR A 92 7.67 -6.84 -23.31
CA THR A 92 8.91 -7.17 -24.03
C THR A 92 10.10 -6.33 -23.58
N THR A 93 10.08 -5.02 -23.84
CA THR A 93 11.17 -4.08 -23.51
C THR A 93 11.15 -3.69 -22.04
N GLY A 94 9.96 -3.41 -21.48
CA GLY A 94 9.81 -3.05 -20.07
C GLY A 94 10.03 -4.23 -19.13
N ASN A 95 10.01 -5.46 -19.65
CA ASN A 95 10.22 -6.69 -18.89
C ASN A 95 9.31 -6.79 -17.64
N ALA A 96 8.07 -6.31 -17.75
CA ALA A 96 7.09 -6.30 -16.67
C ALA A 96 5.79 -6.98 -17.13
N ASP A 97 4.96 -7.39 -16.18
CA ASP A 97 3.63 -7.91 -16.49
C ASP A 97 2.68 -6.77 -16.89
N VAL A 98 1.62 -7.12 -17.61
CA VAL A 98 0.46 -6.25 -17.87
C VAL A 98 -0.73 -6.92 -17.23
N ILE A 99 -1.24 -6.32 -16.15
CA ILE A 99 -2.48 -6.76 -15.51
C ILE A 99 -3.60 -5.89 -16.06
N VAL A 100 -4.57 -6.49 -16.73
CA VAL A 100 -5.56 -5.73 -17.49
C VAL A 100 -6.98 -6.10 -17.06
N MET A 101 -7.72 -5.10 -16.60
CA MET A 101 -9.11 -5.27 -16.16
C MET A 101 -10.01 -5.51 -17.37
N ALA A 102 -10.83 -6.54 -17.26
CA ALA A 102 -11.83 -6.97 -18.22
C ALA A 102 -13.19 -7.07 -17.53
N ASP A 103 -14.27 -6.68 -18.20
CA ASP A 103 -15.61 -6.73 -17.62
C ASP A 103 -16.13 -8.16 -17.41
N ASP A 104 -15.70 -9.08 -18.28
CA ASP A 104 -16.04 -10.50 -18.20
C ASP A 104 -14.95 -11.42 -18.79
N GLN A 105 -15.19 -12.73 -18.69
CA GLN A 105 -14.24 -13.73 -19.17
C GLN A 105 -14.10 -13.74 -20.72
N ILE A 106 -15.14 -13.35 -21.46
CA ILE A 106 -15.08 -13.28 -22.92
C ILE A 106 -14.15 -12.15 -23.34
N GLU A 107 -14.27 -11.00 -22.68
CA GLU A 107 -13.35 -9.89 -22.89
C GLU A 107 -11.93 -10.25 -22.45
N ALA A 108 -11.75 -10.91 -21.30
CA ALA A 108 -10.45 -11.39 -20.83
C ALA A 108 -9.74 -12.26 -21.89
N ASP A 109 -10.45 -13.20 -22.51
CA ASP A 109 -9.92 -14.06 -23.57
C ASP A 109 -9.57 -13.24 -24.84
N ALA A 110 -10.40 -12.23 -25.17
CA ALA A 110 -10.18 -11.35 -26.31
C ALA A 110 -8.96 -10.43 -26.11
N ILE A 111 -8.77 -9.88 -24.92
CA ILE A 111 -7.62 -9.04 -24.57
C ILE A 111 -6.32 -9.81 -24.78
N LEU A 112 -6.23 -11.02 -24.23
CA LEU A 112 -5.05 -11.86 -24.40
C LEU A 112 -4.73 -12.08 -25.89
N ALA A 113 -5.75 -12.37 -26.69
CA ALA A 113 -5.58 -12.55 -28.13
C ALA A 113 -5.13 -11.26 -28.85
N ASN A 114 -5.74 -10.11 -28.54
CA ASN A 114 -5.45 -8.83 -29.17
C ASN A 114 -4.04 -8.32 -28.81
N MET A 115 -3.68 -8.32 -27.53
CA MET A 115 -2.35 -7.90 -27.08
C MET A 115 -1.25 -8.82 -27.63
N THR A 116 -1.50 -10.13 -27.68
CA THR A 116 -0.56 -11.08 -28.32
C THR A 116 -0.39 -10.76 -29.81
N ALA A 117 -1.48 -10.46 -30.52
CA ALA A 117 -1.43 -10.08 -31.93
C ALA A 117 -0.69 -8.75 -32.16
N ALA A 118 -0.72 -7.83 -31.19
CA ALA A 118 0.06 -6.59 -31.19
C ALA A 118 1.54 -6.79 -30.83
N GLY A 119 1.93 -7.98 -30.36
CA GLY A 119 3.32 -8.36 -30.09
C GLY A 119 3.68 -8.47 -28.61
N ALA A 120 2.71 -8.46 -27.70
CA ALA A 120 2.95 -8.73 -26.28
C ALA A 120 3.38 -10.17 -26.02
N ASP A 121 4.17 -10.37 -24.98
CA ASP A 121 4.46 -11.71 -24.46
C ASP A 121 3.21 -12.26 -23.76
N PRO A 122 2.56 -13.31 -24.29
CA PRO A 122 1.33 -13.85 -23.70
C PRO A 122 1.53 -14.44 -22.30
N GLN A 123 2.75 -14.72 -21.86
CA GLN A 123 3.03 -15.19 -20.49
C GLN A 123 2.98 -14.07 -19.46
N ARG A 124 3.05 -12.81 -19.91
CA ARG A 124 3.07 -11.60 -19.09
C ARG A 124 1.81 -10.76 -19.23
N VAL A 125 0.85 -11.19 -20.05
CA VAL A 125 -0.48 -10.58 -20.12
C VAL A 125 -1.39 -11.33 -19.16
N VAL A 126 -1.90 -10.63 -18.14
CA VAL A 126 -2.73 -11.18 -17.07
C VAL A 126 -4.09 -10.46 -17.07
N PRO A 127 -5.06 -10.93 -17.87
CA PRO A 127 -6.42 -10.42 -17.79
C PRO A 127 -7.05 -10.76 -16.44
N LEU A 128 -7.71 -9.78 -15.82
CA LEU A 128 -8.42 -9.93 -14.54
C LEU A 128 -9.85 -9.45 -14.70
N VAL A 129 -10.81 -10.29 -14.33
CA VAL A 129 -12.23 -9.94 -14.45
C VAL A 129 -12.64 -9.03 -13.30
N ALA A 130 -12.87 -7.75 -13.60
CA ALA A 130 -13.27 -6.70 -12.67
C ALA A 130 -14.07 -5.64 -13.44
N GLN A 131 -15.28 -5.33 -12.99
CA GLN A 131 -16.07 -4.29 -13.63
C GLN A 131 -15.44 -2.92 -13.40
N THR A 132 -15.35 -2.13 -14.46
CA THR A 132 -14.86 -0.74 -14.44
C THR A 132 -15.84 0.17 -15.16
N ASP A 133 -15.81 1.48 -14.87
CA ASP A 133 -16.63 2.47 -15.57
C ASP A 133 -15.86 3.14 -16.71
N THR A 134 -14.53 3.28 -16.59
CA THR A 134 -13.70 3.98 -17.58
C THR A 134 -12.24 3.50 -17.67
N ILE A 135 -11.56 3.84 -18.76
CA ILE A 135 -10.14 3.54 -19.04
C ILE A 135 -9.12 4.24 -18.08
N TRP A 136 -9.52 5.25 -17.31
CA TRP A 136 -8.62 6.20 -16.65
C TRP A 136 -7.99 5.69 -15.34
N ILE A 137 -7.44 4.48 -15.36
CA ILE A 137 -6.96 3.74 -14.18
C ILE A 137 -5.89 4.47 -13.37
N ARG A 138 -5.18 5.44 -13.95
CA ARG A 138 -4.29 6.32 -13.19
C ARG A 138 -5.00 7.04 -12.06
N ASP A 139 -6.24 7.45 -12.29
CA ASP A 139 -6.94 8.33 -11.38
C ASP A 139 -7.60 7.60 -10.20
N TYR A 140 -7.96 6.33 -10.40
CA TYR A 140 -8.71 5.51 -9.44
C TYR A 140 -8.01 4.21 -9.03
N GLY A 141 -6.96 3.79 -9.75
CA GLY A 141 -6.26 2.53 -9.52
C GLY A 141 -5.50 2.49 -8.19
N PRO A 142 -5.07 1.28 -7.78
CA PRO A 142 -4.42 1.08 -6.49
C PRO A 142 -3.07 1.79 -6.43
N ARG A 143 -2.91 2.73 -5.50
CA ARG A 143 -1.62 3.38 -5.24
C ARG A 143 -0.86 2.64 -4.16
N PHE A 144 0.43 2.41 -4.38
CA PHE A 144 1.20 1.54 -3.50
C PHE A 144 2.13 2.31 -2.56
N VAL A 145 2.35 1.71 -1.39
CA VAL A 145 3.48 1.96 -0.49
C VAL A 145 4.06 0.61 -0.07
N TYR A 146 5.25 0.62 0.53
CA TYR A 146 5.74 -0.52 1.30
C TYR A 146 5.62 -0.26 2.80
N GLU A 147 5.03 -1.20 3.53
CA GLU A 147 4.97 -1.27 4.98
C GLU A 147 5.83 -2.47 5.43
N GLY A 148 6.95 -2.20 6.11
CA GLY A 148 7.89 -3.26 6.48
C GLY A 148 8.46 -4.06 5.30
N GLY A 149 8.47 -3.46 4.10
CA GLY A 149 8.90 -4.11 2.85
C GLY A 149 7.77 -4.80 2.07
N CYS A 150 6.58 -4.97 2.68
CA CYS A 150 5.41 -5.57 2.03
C CYS A 150 4.59 -4.49 1.31
N ARG A 151 4.12 -4.76 0.09
CA ARG A 151 3.22 -3.85 -0.64
C ARG A 151 1.89 -3.68 0.10
N ALA A 152 1.45 -2.45 0.17
CA ALA A 152 0.15 -2.04 0.69
C ALA A 152 -0.47 -1.00 -0.24
N ILE A 153 -1.80 -0.94 -0.27
CA ILE A 153 -2.55 -0.02 -1.13
C ILE A 153 -3.06 1.16 -0.29
N ILE A 154 -2.84 2.36 -0.79
CA ILE A 154 -3.45 3.60 -0.32
C ILE A 154 -4.59 3.93 -1.27
N ASN A 155 -5.81 3.67 -0.83
CA ASN A 155 -7.04 3.96 -1.57
C ASN A 155 -7.51 5.38 -1.25
N HIS A 156 -8.27 6.01 -2.14
CA HIS A 156 -8.85 7.34 -1.96
C HIS A 156 -10.26 7.36 -2.57
N THR A 157 -11.07 8.37 -2.25
CA THR A 157 -12.32 8.55 -3.01
C THR A 157 -12.01 9.16 -4.36
N TYR A 158 -12.33 8.46 -5.45
CA TYR A 158 -12.18 8.96 -6.79
C TYR A 158 -13.03 10.23 -7.00
N ASN A 159 -12.42 11.29 -7.55
CA ASN A 159 -13.04 12.59 -7.83
C ASN A 159 -14.07 12.57 -8.99
N ARG A 160 -14.63 11.41 -9.35
CA ARG A 160 -15.70 11.23 -10.33
C ARG A 160 -16.80 10.34 -9.76
N PRO A 161 -18.08 10.51 -10.15
CA PRO A 161 -19.17 9.63 -9.73
C PRO A 161 -19.15 8.33 -10.57
N ARG A 162 -18.02 7.61 -10.52
CA ARG A 162 -17.70 6.36 -11.23
C ARG A 162 -17.45 5.27 -10.17
N PRO A 163 -18.52 4.64 -9.65
CA PRO A 163 -18.41 3.76 -8.49
C PRO A 163 -17.71 2.44 -8.76
N ALA A 164 -17.69 1.92 -10.00
CA ALA A 164 -16.94 0.70 -10.32
C ALA A 164 -15.43 1.00 -10.37
N ASP A 165 -15.05 2.14 -10.95
CA ASP A 165 -13.67 2.65 -10.91
C ASP A 165 -13.21 2.87 -9.45
N ASP A 166 -14.02 3.55 -8.64
CA ASP A 166 -13.75 3.85 -7.22
C ASP A 166 -13.69 2.60 -6.32
N ALA A 167 -14.18 1.45 -6.78
CA ALA A 167 -14.12 0.18 -6.07
C ALA A 167 -12.91 -0.69 -6.46
N LEU A 168 -12.19 -0.35 -7.54
CA LEU A 168 -11.13 -1.20 -8.07
C LEU A 168 -9.97 -1.44 -7.07
N PRO A 169 -9.48 -0.46 -6.29
CA PRO A 169 -8.37 -0.70 -5.36
C PRO A 169 -8.68 -1.74 -4.28
N GLU A 170 -9.91 -1.75 -3.75
CA GLU A 170 -10.37 -2.72 -2.75
C GLU A 170 -10.45 -4.13 -3.35
N PHE A 171 -11.04 -4.26 -4.54
CA PHE A 171 -11.06 -5.51 -5.27
C PHE A 171 -9.63 -6.03 -5.55
N PHE A 172 -8.74 -5.18 -6.03
CA PHE A 172 -7.37 -5.55 -6.36
C PHE A 172 -6.58 -5.98 -5.11
N GLY A 173 -6.74 -5.25 -4.00
CA GLY A 173 -6.11 -5.60 -2.72
C GLY A 173 -6.49 -7.00 -2.26
N HIS A 174 -7.79 -7.34 -2.30
CA HIS A 174 -8.23 -8.70 -1.99
C HIS A 174 -7.73 -9.76 -2.98
N ALA A 175 -7.73 -9.44 -4.28
CA ALA A 175 -7.31 -10.39 -5.31
C ALA A 175 -5.82 -10.75 -5.25
N PHE A 176 -4.98 -9.81 -4.81
CA PHE A 176 -3.52 -9.97 -4.74
C PHE A 176 -2.96 -10.05 -3.32
N GLY A 177 -3.80 -9.99 -2.29
CA GLY A 177 -3.38 -10.13 -0.89
C GLY A 177 -2.68 -8.90 -0.31
N HIS A 178 -3.03 -7.68 -0.75
CA HIS A 178 -2.49 -6.44 -0.20
C HIS A 178 -3.47 -5.78 0.77
N PRO A 179 -3.02 -5.30 1.95
CA PRO A 179 -3.85 -4.46 2.80
C PRO A 179 -4.20 -3.15 2.08
N VAL A 180 -5.39 -2.63 2.36
CA VAL A 180 -5.93 -1.41 1.73
C VAL A 180 -6.27 -0.39 2.82
N TYR A 181 -5.68 0.80 2.72
CA TYR A 181 -5.89 1.91 3.65
C TYR A 181 -6.58 3.07 2.95
N ASP A 182 -7.75 3.48 3.44
CA ASP A 182 -8.50 4.60 2.87
C ASP A 182 -7.94 5.96 3.33
N LEU A 183 -7.18 6.60 2.44
CA LEU A 183 -6.76 8.00 2.53
C LEU A 183 -8.00 8.91 2.55
N PRO A 184 -8.15 9.79 3.56
CA PRO A 184 -9.34 10.62 3.72
C PRO A 184 -9.33 11.86 2.82
N LEU A 185 -9.12 11.65 1.52
CA LEU A 185 -9.11 12.65 0.47
C LEU A 185 -9.99 12.20 -0.70
N ILE A 186 -10.70 13.17 -1.29
CA ILE A 186 -11.18 13.06 -2.66
C ILE A 186 -10.03 13.44 -3.59
N HIS A 187 -9.68 12.59 -4.55
CA HIS A 187 -8.49 12.80 -5.38
C HIS A 187 -8.63 12.13 -6.75
N GLY A 188 -8.04 12.72 -7.79
CA GLY A 188 -7.70 12.04 -9.03
C GLY A 188 -6.21 11.71 -9.03
N GLY A 189 -5.86 10.42 -9.06
CA GLY A 189 -4.48 9.93 -8.93
C GLY A 189 -3.45 10.53 -9.89
N GLY A 190 -3.82 10.99 -11.09
CA GLY A 190 -2.91 11.72 -11.98
C GLY A 190 -2.51 13.11 -11.45
N ASN A 191 -3.22 13.66 -10.46
CA ASN A 191 -2.81 14.88 -9.77
C ASN A 191 -1.83 14.58 -8.61
N PHE A 192 -0.82 13.76 -8.89
CA PHE A 192 0.22 13.42 -7.92
C PHE A 192 1.45 12.83 -8.62
N HIS A 193 2.63 13.33 -8.25
CA HIS A 193 3.93 12.74 -8.56
C HIS A 193 4.82 12.78 -7.33
N LEU A 194 5.89 11.97 -7.30
CA LEU A 194 6.94 12.08 -6.30
C LEU A 194 8.33 12.00 -6.93
N PHE A 195 9.27 12.70 -6.31
CA PHE A 195 10.66 12.69 -6.73
C PHE A 195 11.45 11.54 -6.15
N SER A 196 11.18 11.05 -4.94
CA SER A 196 12.01 9.99 -4.37
C SER A 196 11.30 9.22 -3.27
N SER A 197 11.69 7.95 -3.16
CA SER A 197 11.37 7.03 -2.07
C SER A 197 12.38 7.17 -0.91
N ALA A 198 12.75 8.40 -0.52
CA ALA A 198 13.66 8.63 0.61
C ALA A 198 12.96 8.40 1.97
N SER A 199 13.70 8.47 3.09
CA SER A 199 13.14 8.34 4.44
C SER A 199 12.00 9.32 4.75
N THR A 200 11.93 10.43 4.02
CA THR A 200 10.70 11.20 3.76
C THR A 200 10.74 11.60 2.30
N GLY A 201 9.79 11.13 1.49
CA GLY A 201 9.76 11.45 0.06
C GLY A 201 9.23 12.86 -0.22
N ALA A 202 9.51 13.36 -1.42
CA ALA A 202 9.03 14.67 -1.89
C ALA A 202 7.90 14.47 -2.90
N GLY A 203 6.66 14.67 -2.45
CA GLY A 203 5.47 14.61 -3.29
C GLY A 203 5.15 15.96 -3.93
N HIS A 204 4.41 15.95 -5.03
CA HIS A 204 3.88 17.13 -5.69
C HIS A 204 2.46 16.86 -6.20
N ALA A 205 1.56 17.82 -6.01
CA ALA A 205 0.20 17.83 -6.54
C ALA A 205 -0.19 19.27 -6.90
N THR A 206 -1.22 19.49 -7.71
CA THR A 206 -1.72 20.86 -7.93
C THR A 206 -2.77 21.27 -6.90
N GLU A 207 -3.07 22.58 -6.84
CA GLU A 207 -4.16 23.19 -6.07
C GLU A 207 -5.54 22.56 -6.28
N LEU A 208 -5.73 21.73 -7.32
CA LEU A 208 -6.95 20.94 -7.50
C LEU A 208 -7.31 20.15 -6.24
N ILE A 209 -6.33 19.60 -5.50
CA ILE A 209 -6.59 18.85 -4.27
C ILE A 209 -7.31 19.71 -3.21
N LEU A 210 -7.03 21.00 -3.16
CA LEU A 210 -7.67 21.94 -2.23
C LEU A 210 -9.13 22.19 -2.63
N ASN A 211 -9.39 22.33 -3.93
CA ASN A 211 -10.73 22.54 -4.47
C ASN A 211 -11.63 21.31 -4.29
N GLU A 212 -11.05 20.11 -4.34
CA GLU A 212 -11.75 18.83 -4.16
C GLU A 212 -12.05 18.52 -2.70
N ASN A 213 -11.32 19.14 -1.76
CA ASN A 213 -11.44 18.91 -0.32
C ASN A 213 -11.65 20.23 0.45
N PRO A 214 -12.74 20.99 0.19
CA PRO A 214 -12.94 22.34 0.71
C PRO A 214 -13.10 22.43 2.24
N ASP A 215 -13.37 21.30 2.89
CA ASP A 215 -13.50 21.20 4.35
C ASP A 215 -12.15 20.96 5.06
N LEU A 216 -11.06 20.79 4.30
CA LEU A 216 -9.71 20.59 4.80
C LEU A 216 -8.81 21.79 4.47
N THR A 217 -7.89 22.08 5.39
CA THR A 217 -6.77 22.99 5.13
C THR A 217 -5.66 22.28 4.35
N GLU A 218 -4.86 23.05 3.62
CA GLU A 218 -3.65 22.53 2.94
C GLU A 218 -2.75 21.73 3.89
N THR A 219 -2.54 22.21 5.11
CA THR A 219 -1.74 21.50 6.12
C THR A 219 -2.33 20.14 6.50
N GLN A 220 -3.66 20.02 6.59
CA GLN A 220 -4.30 18.73 6.87
C GLN A 220 -4.13 17.76 5.69
N ILE A 221 -4.30 18.25 4.46
CA ILE A 221 -4.12 17.45 3.24
C ILE A 221 -2.68 16.92 3.15
N VAL A 222 -1.69 17.79 3.33
CA VAL A 222 -0.27 17.40 3.33
C VAL A 222 0.02 16.42 4.47
N GLN A 223 -0.58 16.60 5.65
CA GLN A 223 -0.41 15.67 6.77
C GLN A 223 -0.97 14.28 6.48
N TYR A 224 -2.07 14.16 5.72
CA TYR A 224 -2.58 12.85 5.29
C TYR A 224 -1.59 12.14 4.37
N TRP A 225 -1.01 12.81 3.36
CA TRP A 225 0.05 12.20 2.55
C TRP A 225 1.30 11.84 3.36
N TYR A 226 1.66 12.65 4.35
CA TYR A 226 2.74 12.30 5.26
C TYR A 226 2.43 11.04 6.07
N GLN A 227 1.24 10.95 6.67
CA GLN A 227 0.85 9.80 7.51
C GLN A 227 0.71 8.51 6.71
N TYR A 228 0.11 8.55 5.52
CA TYR A 228 -0.20 7.35 4.74
C TYR A 228 0.95 6.94 3.80
N GLN A 229 1.70 7.91 3.27
CA GLN A 229 2.69 7.66 2.21
C GLN A 229 4.10 8.15 2.58
N ASN A 230 4.29 8.75 3.75
CA ASN A 230 5.57 9.31 4.20
C ASN A 230 6.13 10.37 3.23
N LEU A 231 5.24 11.22 2.72
CA LEU A 231 5.56 12.27 1.75
C LEU A 231 5.32 13.66 2.31
N ASN A 232 6.33 14.52 2.15
CA ASN A 232 6.15 15.96 2.25
C ASN A 232 5.72 16.48 0.87
N THR A 233 4.45 16.83 0.72
CA THR A 233 3.86 17.15 -0.58
C THR A 233 3.80 18.66 -0.83
N THR A 234 4.38 19.11 -1.93
CA THR A 234 4.29 20.50 -2.40
C THR A 234 3.03 20.68 -3.24
N ILE A 235 2.26 21.74 -2.98
CA ILE A 235 1.10 22.12 -3.78
C ILE A 235 1.52 23.16 -4.82
N GLU A 236 1.45 22.78 -6.09
CA GLU A 236 1.78 23.61 -7.24
C GLU A 236 0.54 24.33 -7.79
N GLU A 237 0.75 25.48 -8.43
CA GLU A 237 -0.33 26.17 -9.15
C GLU A 237 -0.86 25.29 -10.29
N ALA A 238 -2.19 25.20 -10.39
CA ALA A 238 -2.84 24.41 -11.42
C ALA A 238 -3.01 25.22 -12.72
N TYR A 239 -2.98 24.55 -13.88
CA TYR A 239 -3.34 25.23 -15.12
C TYR A 239 -4.77 25.77 -15.07
N PRO A 240 -5.06 26.88 -15.79
CA PRO A 240 -6.44 27.29 -15.98
C PRO A 240 -7.25 26.16 -16.62
N GLY A 241 -8.47 25.90 -16.11
CA GLY A 241 -9.33 24.79 -16.57
C GLY A 241 -9.70 24.79 -18.06
N PHE A 242 -9.50 25.91 -18.77
CA PHE A 242 -9.71 25.99 -20.22
C PHE A 242 -8.47 25.61 -21.05
N ILE A 243 -7.29 25.61 -20.43
CA ILE A 243 -6.05 25.06 -21.01
C ILE A 243 -6.05 23.56 -20.81
N ASP A 244 -6.28 23.12 -19.57
CA ASP A 244 -6.39 21.73 -19.20
C ASP A 244 -7.55 21.55 -18.23
N SER A 245 -8.58 20.82 -18.66
CA SER A 245 -9.83 20.69 -17.90
C SER A 245 -9.70 19.85 -16.62
N THR A 246 -8.58 19.13 -16.48
CA THR A 246 -8.34 18.22 -15.37
C THR A 246 -7.56 18.92 -14.27
N GLN A 247 -6.66 19.85 -14.64
CA GLN A 247 -5.76 20.56 -13.73
C GLN A 247 -4.75 19.63 -13.02
N HIS A 248 -4.53 18.41 -13.55
CA HIS A 248 -3.58 17.47 -12.94
C HIS A 248 -2.12 17.85 -13.22
N ILE A 249 -1.25 17.43 -12.32
CA ILE A 249 0.19 17.65 -12.41
C ILE A 249 0.86 16.81 -13.52
N ASP A 250 0.39 15.59 -13.76
CA ASP A 250 0.90 14.69 -14.80
C ASP A 250 0.73 15.22 -16.23
N MET A 251 -0.09 16.24 -16.40
CA MET A 251 -0.30 16.92 -17.68
C MET A 251 0.85 17.88 -18.03
N TRP A 252 1.72 18.22 -17.07
CA TRP A 252 2.80 19.19 -17.32
C TRP A 252 4.12 18.96 -16.57
N MET A 253 4.19 17.98 -15.66
CA MET A 253 5.42 17.64 -14.95
C MET A 253 5.51 16.13 -14.74
N ILE A 254 6.71 15.56 -14.94
CA ILE A 254 7.01 14.16 -14.60
C ILE A 254 8.45 14.03 -14.08
N PRO A 255 8.66 13.64 -12.81
CA PRO A 255 9.97 13.23 -12.32
C PRO A 255 10.47 11.98 -13.04
N VAL A 256 11.73 11.97 -13.46
CA VAL A 256 12.35 10.83 -14.17
C VAL A 256 13.51 10.21 -13.40
N SER A 257 13.93 10.85 -12.31
CA SER A 257 14.79 10.30 -11.26
C SER A 257 14.63 11.13 -9.98
N ALA A 258 15.36 10.74 -8.93
CA ALA A 258 15.47 11.54 -7.71
C ALA A 258 15.94 12.97 -7.95
N ASP A 259 16.74 13.20 -9.00
CA ASP A 259 17.42 14.48 -9.23
C ASP A 259 17.06 15.13 -10.58
N SER A 260 16.12 14.56 -11.33
CA SER A 260 15.73 15.10 -12.64
C SER A 260 14.23 15.01 -12.91
N VAL A 261 13.75 15.99 -13.67
CA VAL A 261 12.34 16.18 -13.98
C VAL A 261 12.18 16.71 -15.40
N ILE A 262 11.11 16.32 -16.06
CA ILE A 262 10.67 16.91 -17.32
C ILE A 262 9.45 17.78 -17.02
N ILE A 263 9.47 19.02 -17.52
CA ILE A 263 8.38 19.98 -17.36
C ILE A 263 7.99 20.51 -18.74
N SER A 264 6.70 20.66 -19.00
CA SER A 264 6.19 21.28 -20.22
C SER A 264 6.72 22.70 -20.43
N ASP A 265 6.90 23.09 -21.68
CA ASP A 265 7.30 24.41 -22.13
C ASP A 265 6.30 24.90 -23.19
N TRP A 266 5.93 26.17 -23.20
CA TRP A 266 4.90 26.69 -24.11
C TRP A 266 5.49 27.68 -25.13
N PRO A 267 6.35 27.22 -26.06
CA PRO A 267 7.12 28.11 -26.94
C PRO A 267 6.25 28.94 -27.89
N MET A 268 5.02 28.48 -28.16
CA MET A 268 4.06 29.14 -29.04
C MET A 268 3.05 30.03 -28.30
N ASP A 269 3.08 29.98 -26.97
CA ASP A 269 2.19 30.72 -26.07
C ASP A 269 3.01 31.38 -24.94
N SER A 270 4.22 31.83 -25.24
CA SER A 270 5.16 32.36 -24.23
C SER A 270 4.58 33.57 -23.48
N GLY A 271 4.76 33.58 -22.16
CA GLY A 271 4.20 34.57 -21.23
C GLY A 271 2.71 34.37 -20.91
N SER A 272 2.08 33.31 -21.41
CA SER A 272 0.75 32.88 -20.95
C SER A 272 0.80 32.36 -19.52
N THR A 273 -0.36 32.21 -18.88
CA THR A 273 -0.43 31.71 -17.49
C THR A 273 0.22 30.34 -17.34
N GLN A 274 -0.08 29.39 -18.23
CA GLN A 274 0.47 28.03 -18.18
C GLN A 274 1.99 27.99 -18.44
N ASP A 275 2.50 28.90 -19.26
CA ASP A 275 3.95 29.09 -19.49
C ASP A 275 4.65 29.58 -18.22
N LEU A 276 4.11 30.63 -17.60
CA LEU A 276 4.65 31.20 -16.37
C LEU A 276 4.63 30.21 -15.19
N ILE A 277 3.59 29.38 -15.08
CA ILE A 277 3.53 28.29 -14.09
C ILE A 277 4.71 27.34 -14.32
N CYS A 278 4.89 26.87 -15.55
CA CYS A 278 5.96 25.92 -15.88
C CYS A 278 7.35 26.51 -15.71
N ASP A 279 7.56 27.77 -16.06
CA ASP A 279 8.84 28.48 -15.93
C ASP A 279 9.21 28.72 -14.47
N SER A 280 8.22 29.11 -13.65
CA SER A 280 8.41 29.32 -12.22
C SER A 280 8.85 28.02 -11.52
N VAL A 281 8.15 26.91 -11.80
CA VAL A 281 8.48 25.59 -11.22
C VAL A 281 9.83 25.09 -11.73
N ALA A 282 10.12 25.20 -13.03
CA ALA A 282 11.42 24.83 -13.59
C ALA A 282 12.58 25.63 -12.99
N GLN A 283 12.42 26.95 -12.83
CA GLN A 283 13.43 27.79 -12.21
C GLN A 283 13.65 27.40 -10.75
N ARG A 284 12.57 27.21 -9.99
CA ARG A 284 12.63 26.81 -8.58
C ARG A 284 13.36 25.46 -8.42
N LEU A 285 12.94 24.42 -9.13
CA LEU A 285 13.56 23.10 -9.05
C LEU A 285 15.03 23.11 -9.49
N SER A 286 15.38 23.94 -10.49
CA SER A 286 16.78 24.13 -10.89
C SER A 286 17.61 24.78 -9.77
N LEU A 287 17.05 25.77 -9.05
CA LEU A 287 17.71 26.41 -7.90
C LEU A 287 17.83 25.46 -6.70
N GLU A 288 16.92 24.50 -6.57
CA GLU A 288 16.98 23.40 -5.60
C GLU A 288 17.97 22.29 -6.02
N GLY A 289 18.63 22.42 -7.18
CA GLY A 289 19.67 21.52 -7.66
C GLY A 289 19.18 20.37 -8.53
N LYS A 290 17.91 20.35 -8.94
CA LYS A 290 17.38 19.36 -9.89
C LYS A 290 17.82 19.69 -11.32
N THR A 291 18.03 18.66 -12.13
CA THR A 291 18.18 18.79 -13.58
C THR A 291 16.81 18.87 -14.21
N VAL A 292 16.48 20.03 -14.79
CA VAL A 292 15.19 20.26 -15.45
C VAL A 292 15.33 20.14 -16.96
N TYR A 293 14.53 19.25 -17.54
CA TYR A 293 14.36 19.06 -18.97
C TYR A 293 13.02 19.68 -19.40
N ARG A 294 12.95 20.17 -20.64
CA ARG A 294 11.79 20.92 -21.16
C ARG A 294 11.26 20.29 -22.42
N VAL A 295 9.98 19.96 -22.45
CA VAL A 295 9.28 19.42 -23.63
C VAL A 295 8.20 20.39 -24.12
N PRO A 296 8.02 20.58 -25.43
CA PRO A 296 7.02 21.50 -25.96
C PRO A 296 5.59 21.03 -25.64
N ALA A 297 4.70 21.94 -25.25
CA ALA A 297 3.26 21.70 -25.09
C ALA A 297 2.47 22.62 -26.02
N ARG A 298 1.27 22.19 -26.42
CA ARG A 298 0.36 22.98 -27.27
C ARG A 298 -1.08 22.84 -26.80
N SER A 299 -1.86 23.91 -26.95
CA SER A 299 -3.32 23.85 -26.90
C SER A 299 -3.88 24.21 -28.27
N VAL A 300 -4.64 23.30 -28.87
CA VAL A 300 -5.26 23.52 -30.19
C VAL A 300 -6.74 23.23 -30.07
N SER A 301 -7.57 24.25 -30.31
CA SER A 301 -9.03 24.14 -30.22
C SER A 301 -9.54 23.55 -28.90
N GLY A 302 -8.88 23.89 -27.79
CA GLY A 302 -9.24 23.39 -26.45
C GLY A 302 -8.72 22.00 -26.11
N THR A 303 -7.97 21.33 -26.99
CA THR A 303 -7.26 20.08 -26.69
C THR A 303 -5.83 20.39 -26.25
N HIS A 304 -5.45 19.87 -25.09
CA HIS A 304 -4.10 19.97 -24.55
C HIS A 304 -3.25 18.79 -25.04
N TYR A 305 -2.21 19.10 -25.81
CA TYR A 305 -1.21 18.17 -26.31
C TYR A 305 0.06 18.30 -25.46
N THR A 306 0.36 17.25 -24.70
CA THR A 306 1.48 17.20 -23.76
C THR A 306 2.33 15.94 -23.98
N TYR A 307 3.65 16.06 -23.79
CA TYR A 307 4.60 14.94 -23.81
C TYR A 307 5.10 14.54 -22.41
N THR A 308 4.59 15.16 -21.34
CA THR A 308 4.89 14.73 -19.97
C THR A 308 4.01 13.56 -19.53
N ASN A 309 2.84 13.39 -20.15
CA ASN A 309 1.89 12.33 -19.87
C ASN A 309 2.34 10.98 -20.49
N SER A 310 3.47 10.51 -19.97
CA SER A 310 4.29 9.40 -20.46
C SER A 310 4.40 8.31 -19.38
N VAL A 311 4.80 7.10 -19.76
CA VAL A 311 4.91 5.95 -18.84
C VAL A 311 6.36 5.46 -18.79
N ILE A 312 6.93 5.34 -17.60
CA ILE A 312 8.28 4.79 -17.37
C ILE A 312 8.10 3.38 -16.80
N CYS A 313 8.68 2.36 -17.43
CA CYS A 313 8.58 0.99 -16.94
C CYS A 313 9.94 0.31 -17.09
N ASN A 314 10.68 0.19 -15.99
CA ASN A 314 12.04 -0.36 -16.00
C ASN A 314 12.89 0.31 -17.10
N ASP A 315 13.42 -0.45 -18.07
CA ASP A 315 14.25 0.07 -19.16
C ASP A 315 13.45 0.67 -20.34
N LEU A 316 12.13 0.80 -20.22
CA LEU A 316 11.24 1.37 -21.24
C LEU A 316 10.72 2.75 -20.80
N VAL A 317 10.58 3.66 -21.77
CA VAL A 317 9.74 4.86 -21.65
C VAL A 317 8.83 4.95 -22.85
N LEU A 318 7.52 5.06 -22.60
CA LEU A 318 6.49 5.31 -23.61
C LEU A 318 6.13 6.79 -23.58
N ILE A 319 6.33 7.49 -24.70
CA ILE A 319 6.00 8.92 -24.85
C ILE A 319 4.97 9.12 -25.97
N PRO A 320 4.08 10.11 -25.87
CA PRO A 320 3.06 10.27 -26.89
C PRO A 320 3.63 10.79 -28.20
N LEU A 321 2.94 10.44 -29.26
CA LEU A 321 3.08 11.01 -30.59
C LEU A 321 1.71 11.52 -31.03
N PHE A 322 1.69 12.65 -31.72
CA PHE A 322 0.45 13.28 -32.20
C PHE A 322 0.49 13.49 -33.71
N THR A 323 -0.66 13.29 -34.36
CA THR A 323 -0.81 13.44 -35.82
C THR A 323 -1.45 14.76 -36.22
N ASN A 324 -1.93 15.56 -35.26
CA ASN A 324 -2.38 16.92 -35.49
C ASN A 324 -1.30 17.75 -36.19
N THR A 325 -1.64 18.36 -37.32
CA THR A 325 -0.69 19.10 -38.16
C THR A 325 -0.03 20.30 -37.46
N SER A 326 -0.66 20.83 -36.41
CA SER A 326 -0.11 21.94 -35.61
C SER A 326 0.84 21.48 -34.50
N VAL A 327 0.89 20.17 -34.24
CA VAL A 327 1.62 19.55 -33.12
C VAL A 327 2.72 18.62 -33.63
N THR A 328 2.53 17.95 -34.76
CA THR A 328 3.43 16.90 -35.27
C THR A 328 4.90 17.30 -35.39
N ALA A 329 5.21 18.59 -35.58
CA ALA A 329 6.58 19.09 -35.63
C ALA A 329 7.33 18.97 -34.29
N HIS A 330 6.59 18.84 -33.19
CA HIS A 330 7.11 18.74 -31.82
C HIS A 330 7.39 17.28 -31.39
N ASN A 331 6.96 16.28 -32.17
CA ASN A 331 7.19 14.87 -31.82
C ASN A 331 8.69 14.55 -31.74
N ASP A 332 9.48 14.99 -32.72
CA ASP A 332 10.93 14.75 -32.76
C ASP A 332 11.67 15.54 -31.67
N GLU A 333 11.18 16.75 -31.36
CA GLU A 333 11.70 17.59 -30.28
C GLU A 333 11.51 16.92 -28.92
N ALA A 334 10.30 16.44 -28.63
CA ALA A 334 10.00 15.72 -27.40
C ALA A 334 10.81 14.43 -27.27
N LEU A 335 10.94 13.65 -28.36
CA LEU A 335 11.73 12.42 -28.38
C LEU A 335 13.19 12.68 -28.00
N ALA A 336 13.81 13.71 -28.58
CA ALA A 336 15.20 14.06 -28.29
C ALA A 336 15.41 14.47 -26.82
N VAL A 337 14.46 15.23 -26.25
CA VAL A 337 14.51 15.63 -24.83
C VAL A 337 14.39 14.41 -23.93
N TRP A 338 13.42 13.53 -24.18
CA TRP A 338 13.25 12.30 -23.41
C TRP A 338 14.48 11.40 -23.46
N GLN A 339 15.05 11.17 -24.65
CA GLN A 339 16.28 10.39 -24.80
C GLN A 339 17.48 10.96 -24.00
N ASN A 340 17.54 12.28 -23.86
CA ASN A 340 18.56 12.95 -23.06
C ASN A 340 18.26 12.89 -21.54
N ALA A 341 16.98 12.86 -21.17
CA ALA A 341 16.54 12.83 -19.77
C ALA A 341 16.67 11.45 -19.12
N VAL A 342 16.58 10.37 -19.90
CA VAL A 342 16.67 8.98 -19.42
C VAL A 342 17.73 8.16 -20.17
N PRO A 343 19.02 8.55 -20.07
CA PRO A 343 20.08 7.85 -20.80
C PRO A 343 20.13 6.37 -20.41
N GLY A 344 20.07 5.50 -21.42
CA GLY A 344 20.10 4.04 -21.23
C GLY A 344 18.73 3.36 -21.29
N LYS A 345 17.62 4.11 -21.21
CA LYS A 345 16.28 3.56 -21.45
C LYS A 345 15.93 3.58 -22.94
N THR A 346 15.07 2.66 -23.36
CA THR A 346 14.47 2.64 -24.69
C THR A 346 13.25 3.54 -24.70
N VAL A 347 13.29 4.64 -25.47
CA VAL A 347 12.17 5.57 -25.62
C VAL A 347 11.37 5.21 -26.87
N VAL A 348 10.07 4.95 -26.71
CA VAL A 348 9.14 4.57 -27.80
C VAL A 348 8.00 5.56 -27.88
N GLN A 349 7.67 5.96 -29.11
CA GLN A 349 6.52 6.81 -29.41
C GLN A 349 5.29 5.99 -29.75
N ILE A 350 4.15 6.32 -29.15
CA ILE A 350 2.84 5.72 -29.44
C ILE A 350 1.87 6.83 -29.86
N ASP A 351 1.15 6.63 -30.96
CA ASP A 351 0.15 7.59 -31.46
C ASP A 351 -1.02 7.71 -30.48
N CYS A 352 -1.17 8.88 -29.89
CA CYS A 352 -2.16 9.18 -28.85
C CYS A 352 -3.17 10.25 -29.29
N GLU A 353 -3.24 10.60 -30.59
CA GLU A 353 -4.15 11.64 -31.09
C GLU A 353 -5.60 11.39 -30.65
N GLU A 354 -6.04 10.13 -30.71
CA GLU A 354 -7.42 9.73 -30.40
C GLU A 354 -7.76 9.79 -28.90
N LEU A 355 -6.77 9.89 -28.01
CA LEU A 355 -6.97 10.09 -26.57
C LEU A 355 -6.98 11.58 -26.18
N ALA A 356 -6.19 12.41 -26.86
CA ALA A 356 -5.88 13.78 -26.43
C ALA A 356 -7.13 14.64 -26.18
N TRP A 357 -8.14 14.55 -27.07
CA TRP A 357 -9.39 15.31 -26.94
C TRP A 357 -10.18 15.00 -25.66
N ALA A 358 -10.01 13.79 -25.11
CA ALA A 358 -10.66 13.35 -23.88
C ALA A 358 -9.99 13.90 -22.61
N SER A 359 -9.04 14.83 -22.78
CA SER A 359 -8.20 15.39 -21.72
C SER A 359 -7.45 14.30 -20.98
N GLY A 360 -6.66 13.49 -21.69
CA GLY A 360 -5.81 12.43 -21.15
C GLY A 360 -4.92 11.84 -22.25
N VAL A 361 -3.81 11.21 -21.87
CA VAL A 361 -2.89 10.52 -22.79
C VAL A 361 -2.49 9.17 -22.16
N MET A 362 -1.23 8.75 -22.20
CA MET A 362 -0.81 7.40 -21.76
C MET A 362 -0.67 7.26 -20.26
N HIS A 363 -0.11 8.26 -19.57
CA HIS A 363 0.03 8.18 -18.11
C HIS A 363 -1.33 8.06 -17.43
N CYS A 364 -2.36 8.69 -17.99
CA CYS A 364 -3.74 8.64 -17.49
C CYS A 364 -4.40 7.26 -17.58
N ILE A 365 -3.89 6.34 -18.40
CA ILE A 365 -4.48 5.01 -18.66
C ILE A 365 -3.58 3.86 -18.18
N ALA A 366 -2.56 4.17 -17.39
CA ALA A 366 -1.63 3.20 -16.83
C ALA A 366 -1.42 3.46 -15.33
N MET A 367 -1.33 2.39 -14.54
CA MET A 367 -1.04 2.46 -13.11
C MET A 367 0.10 1.49 -12.75
N HIS A 368 1.11 1.96 -12.01
CA HIS A 368 2.26 1.12 -11.66
C HIS A 368 1.92 0.14 -10.53
N TYR A 369 2.31 -1.12 -10.70
CA TYR A 369 2.41 -2.10 -9.63
C TYR A 369 3.89 -2.35 -9.34
N PRO A 370 4.39 -1.82 -8.21
CA PRO A 370 5.82 -1.76 -7.98
C PRO A 370 6.38 -3.17 -7.68
N HIS A 371 7.68 -3.34 -7.95
CA HIS A 371 8.36 -4.62 -7.82
C HIS A 371 8.41 -5.10 -6.36
N PHE A 372 8.12 -6.37 -6.09
CA PHE A 372 8.27 -6.97 -4.77
C PHE A 372 9.67 -6.75 -4.18
N LEU A 373 9.79 -6.35 -2.91
CA LEU A 373 11.11 -6.02 -2.32
C LEU A 373 11.85 -7.22 -1.71
N GLY A 374 11.21 -8.38 -1.58
CA GLY A 374 11.89 -9.58 -1.10
C GLY A 374 12.71 -10.27 -2.20
N ASP A 375 13.35 -11.38 -1.81
CA ASP A 375 14.11 -12.22 -2.73
C ASP A 375 13.19 -13.30 -3.33
N THR A 376 13.51 -14.57 -3.11
CA THR A 376 12.66 -15.70 -3.49
C THR A 376 11.71 -16.11 -2.38
N ASP A 377 12.02 -15.83 -1.11
CA ASP A 377 11.12 -16.21 -0.02
C ASP A 377 10.10 -15.07 0.22
N PRO A 378 8.85 -15.41 0.59
CA PRO A 378 7.84 -14.41 0.88
C PRO A 378 8.28 -13.51 2.04
N LEU A 379 7.94 -12.22 1.99
CA LEU A 379 8.11 -11.32 3.12
C LEU A 379 6.93 -11.44 4.07
N VAL A 380 7.21 -11.25 5.36
CA VAL A 380 6.21 -11.00 6.38
C VAL A 380 6.75 -9.93 7.31
N TYR A 381 5.86 -9.11 7.85
CA TYR A 381 6.17 -8.02 8.75
C TYR A 381 5.05 -7.87 9.78
N SER A 382 5.44 -7.62 11.03
CA SER A 382 4.51 -7.29 12.11
C SER A 382 4.99 -6.01 12.80
N PRO A 383 4.14 -4.96 12.86
CA PRO A 383 4.45 -3.78 13.64
C PRO A 383 4.22 -3.95 15.15
N ALA A 384 3.74 -5.11 15.61
CA ALA A 384 3.64 -5.41 17.03
C ALA A 384 5.04 -5.43 17.68
N ASP A 385 5.31 -4.49 18.59
CA ASP A 385 6.55 -4.44 19.35
C ASP A 385 6.33 -4.94 20.77
N LEU A 386 6.62 -6.22 21.02
CA LEU A 386 6.56 -6.81 22.36
C LEU A 386 7.91 -6.70 23.10
N ALA A 387 8.94 -6.10 22.51
CA ALA A 387 10.30 -6.15 23.03
C ALA A 387 10.39 -5.60 24.46
N GLY A 388 10.89 -6.44 25.38
CA GLY A 388 11.06 -6.07 26.80
C GLY A 388 9.76 -5.83 27.56
N GLN A 389 8.60 -6.07 26.95
CA GLN A 389 7.32 -5.98 27.63
C GLN A 389 7.14 -7.13 28.64
N THR A 390 6.28 -6.91 29.61
CA THR A 390 5.81 -7.96 30.52
C THR A 390 4.32 -8.14 30.30
N LEU A 391 3.96 -9.27 29.69
CA LEU A 391 2.60 -9.65 29.39
C LEU A 391 2.01 -10.49 30.53
N MET A 392 0.73 -10.30 30.79
CA MET A 392 -0.04 -11.03 31.80
C MET A 392 -0.80 -12.19 31.16
N SER A 393 -0.64 -13.39 31.74
CA SER A 393 -1.35 -14.59 31.34
C SER A 393 -2.86 -14.35 31.32
N GLY A 394 -3.50 -14.68 30.20
CA GLY A 394 -4.93 -14.49 29.97
C GLY A 394 -5.31 -13.10 29.45
N GLU A 395 -4.39 -12.14 29.39
CA GLU A 395 -4.65 -10.90 28.67
C GLU A 395 -4.75 -11.15 27.16
N THR A 396 -5.44 -10.26 26.46
CA THR A 396 -5.55 -10.32 24.99
C THR A 396 -4.78 -9.17 24.38
N ILE A 397 -3.90 -9.48 23.43
CA ILE A 397 -3.12 -8.51 22.68
C ILE A 397 -3.36 -8.69 21.18
N GLU A 398 -3.31 -7.59 20.45
CA GLU A 398 -3.49 -7.58 19.01
C GLU A 398 -2.12 -7.70 18.32
N LEU A 399 -2.03 -8.63 17.37
CA LEU A 399 -0.84 -8.92 16.58
C LEU A 399 -1.13 -8.60 15.11
N PRO A 400 -1.02 -7.33 14.68
CA PRO A 400 -1.08 -6.97 13.27
C PRO A 400 0.08 -7.58 12.49
N TYR A 401 -0.18 -8.02 11.27
CA TYR A 401 0.85 -8.46 10.34
C TYR A 401 0.42 -8.28 8.88
N VAL A 402 1.41 -8.19 8.01
CA VAL A 402 1.28 -8.15 6.55
C VAL A 402 2.34 -9.06 5.94
N SER A 403 1.99 -9.72 4.85
CA SER A 403 2.93 -10.49 4.03
C SER A 403 2.81 -10.08 2.57
N ASP A 404 3.86 -10.36 1.81
CA ASP A 404 3.93 -10.04 0.38
C ASP A 404 4.92 -10.98 -0.31
N ASP A 405 4.73 -11.24 -1.59
CA ASP A 405 5.62 -12.12 -2.36
C ASP A 405 5.54 -11.86 -3.88
N ASP A 406 6.50 -12.38 -4.63
CA ASP A 406 6.48 -12.42 -6.10
C ASP A 406 5.48 -13.47 -6.64
N LYS A 407 5.03 -14.38 -5.78
CA LYS A 407 3.91 -15.30 -5.99
C LYS A 407 2.84 -15.07 -4.91
N ALA A 408 1.73 -15.79 -5.00
CA ALA A 408 0.69 -15.65 -3.98
C ALA A 408 1.17 -16.26 -2.65
N VAL A 409 1.04 -15.51 -1.56
CA VAL A 409 1.15 -16.05 -0.20
C VAL A 409 -0.08 -16.91 0.07
N GLU A 410 0.13 -18.18 0.42
CA GLU A 410 -0.94 -19.14 0.72
C GLU A 410 -1.42 -19.00 2.17
N SER A 411 -0.50 -18.83 3.12
CA SER A 411 -0.82 -18.69 4.53
C SER A 411 0.25 -17.97 5.35
N VAL A 412 -0.16 -17.48 6.52
CA VAL A 412 0.74 -17.00 7.58
C VAL A 412 0.55 -17.83 8.85
N SER A 413 1.66 -18.09 9.55
CA SER A 413 1.71 -18.73 10.86
C SER A 413 2.33 -17.78 11.89
N ILE A 414 1.92 -17.91 13.15
CA ILE A 414 2.49 -17.21 14.30
C ILE A 414 3.00 -18.26 15.28
N GLU A 415 4.27 -18.17 15.67
CA GLU A 415 4.89 -19.11 16.59
C GLU A 415 5.59 -18.41 17.76
N LEU A 416 5.67 -19.11 18.89
CA LEU A 416 6.39 -18.68 20.08
C LEU A 416 7.62 -19.55 20.32
N SER A 417 8.67 -18.87 20.74
CA SER A 417 9.86 -19.46 21.33
C SER A 417 9.83 -19.24 22.84
N LEU A 418 10.21 -20.25 23.61
CA LEU A 418 10.40 -20.16 25.07
C LEU A 418 11.88 -20.23 25.50
N ASP A 419 12.80 -20.19 24.53
CA ASP A 419 14.24 -20.38 24.73
C ASP A 419 15.07 -19.26 24.07
N SER A 420 14.55 -18.02 24.07
CA SER A 420 15.19 -16.84 23.46
C SER A 420 15.52 -17.00 21.97
N GLY A 421 14.66 -17.71 21.23
CA GLY A 421 14.68 -17.82 19.76
C GLY A 421 15.50 -18.99 19.22
N VAL A 422 15.93 -19.92 20.07
CA VAL A 422 16.67 -21.11 19.64
C VAL A 422 15.74 -22.06 18.90
N THR A 423 14.52 -22.27 19.41
CA THR A 423 13.46 -23.02 18.73
C THR A 423 12.09 -22.40 18.94
N TYR A 424 11.22 -22.56 17.94
CA TYR A 424 9.83 -22.09 17.97
C TYR A 424 8.92 -23.30 18.08
N GLN A 425 8.67 -23.78 19.31
CA GLN A 425 7.96 -25.04 19.54
C GLN A 425 6.44 -24.87 19.62
N GLU A 426 5.97 -23.68 19.96
CA GLU A 426 4.57 -23.40 20.24
C GLU A 426 3.90 -22.66 19.09
N THR A 427 2.84 -23.22 18.53
CA THR A 427 2.03 -22.57 17.49
C THR A 427 0.96 -21.70 18.16
N VAL A 428 1.00 -20.39 17.91
CA VAL A 428 -0.04 -19.44 18.33
C VAL A 428 -1.22 -19.48 17.37
N ALA A 429 -0.92 -19.51 16.07
CA ALA A 429 -1.89 -19.57 14.99
C ALA A 429 -1.22 -20.11 13.72
N ASP A 430 -2.02 -20.73 12.85
CA ASP A 430 -1.59 -21.29 11.56
C ASP A 430 -2.76 -21.17 10.57
N GLY A 431 -2.46 -21.16 9.28
CA GLY A 431 -3.44 -21.03 8.20
C GLY A 431 -4.12 -19.67 8.15
N LEU A 432 -3.44 -18.61 8.61
CA LEU A 432 -3.95 -17.25 8.57
C LEU A 432 -3.90 -16.66 7.16
N THR A 433 -4.69 -15.62 6.92
CA THR A 433 -4.69 -14.85 5.67
C THR A 433 -3.35 -14.11 5.48
N PRO A 434 -3.03 -13.62 4.26
CA PRO A 434 -1.76 -12.91 4.02
C PRO A 434 -1.56 -11.65 4.87
N PHE A 435 -2.62 -11.00 5.32
CA PHE A 435 -2.57 -9.89 6.27
C PHE A 435 -3.82 -9.94 7.16
N ASP A 436 -3.68 -9.55 8.42
CA ASP A 436 -4.78 -9.36 9.38
C ASP A 436 -4.24 -8.73 10.67
N THR A 437 -5.12 -8.52 11.64
CA THR A 437 -4.77 -8.37 13.05
C THR A 437 -5.24 -9.59 13.83
N TYR A 438 -4.31 -10.41 14.32
CA TYR A 438 -4.64 -11.59 15.11
C TYR A 438 -4.79 -11.24 16.60
N SER A 439 -5.97 -11.47 17.15
CA SER A 439 -6.24 -11.28 18.58
C SER A 439 -5.73 -12.47 19.38
N TRP A 440 -4.58 -12.32 20.03
CA TRP A 440 -3.90 -13.37 20.78
C TRP A 440 -4.21 -13.30 22.27
N THR A 441 -4.78 -14.37 22.83
CA THR A 441 -4.86 -14.55 24.28
C THR A 441 -3.56 -15.16 24.81
N VAL A 442 -2.86 -14.41 25.66
CA VAL A 442 -1.57 -14.80 26.22
C VAL A 442 -1.73 -16.10 27.03
N PRO A 443 -0.98 -17.17 26.71
CA PRO A 443 -1.07 -18.46 27.37
C PRO A 443 -0.63 -18.38 28.82
N ARG A 444 -1.10 -19.34 29.63
CA ARG A 444 -0.84 -19.38 31.07
C ARG A 444 0.47 -20.10 31.40
N PHE A 445 1.60 -19.43 31.23
CA PHE A 445 2.89 -19.90 31.72
C PHE A 445 3.78 -18.73 32.17
N TRP A 446 4.84 -19.01 32.92
CA TRP A 446 5.86 -18.04 33.30
C TRP A 446 7.12 -18.23 32.45
N SER A 447 7.62 -17.16 31.83
CA SER A 447 8.93 -17.17 31.16
C SER A 447 9.48 -15.75 30.99
N ASP A 448 10.81 -15.63 30.97
CA ASP A 448 11.57 -14.42 30.63
C ASP A 448 12.28 -14.50 29.27
N GLN A 449 12.05 -15.59 28.55
CA GLN A 449 12.78 -15.96 27.34
C GLN A 449 11.82 -16.12 26.16
N VAL A 450 10.77 -15.29 26.12
CA VAL A 450 9.71 -15.41 25.12
C VAL A 450 10.04 -14.57 23.89
N ARG A 451 9.95 -15.17 22.70
CA ARG A 451 10.00 -14.47 21.42
C ARG A 451 8.85 -14.91 20.54
N ILE A 452 8.42 -14.02 19.66
CA ILE A 452 7.38 -14.28 18.67
C ILE A 452 7.98 -14.23 17.27
N ARG A 453 7.49 -15.11 16.39
CA ARG A 453 7.83 -15.16 14.98
C ARG A 453 6.57 -15.26 14.15
N PHE A 454 6.62 -14.63 12.99
CA PHE A 454 5.65 -14.77 11.92
C PHE A 454 6.35 -15.49 10.76
N SER A 455 5.65 -16.43 10.14
CA SER A 455 6.13 -17.21 9.00
C SER A 455 5.13 -17.08 7.85
N ALA A 456 5.53 -16.57 6.69
CA ALA A 456 4.70 -16.58 5.48
C ALA A 456 5.07 -17.75 4.59
N HIS A 457 4.07 -18.44 4.04
CA HIS A 457 4.23 -19.59 3.15
C HIS A 457 3.60 -19.27 1.80
N ASP A 458 4.34 -19.46 0.72
CA ASP A 458 3.82 -19.21 -0.63
C ASP A 458 3.35 -20.47 -1.35
N ILE A 459 2.71 -20.28 -2.51
CA ILE A 459 2.22 -21.38 -3.36
C ILE A 459 3.33 -22.25 -3.98
N GLU A 460 4.59 -21.82 -3.90
CA GLU A 460 5.75 -22.58 -4.40
C GLU A 460 6.43 -23.40 -3.28
N GLY A 461 5.92 -23.31 -2.04
CA GLY A 461 6.43 -24.02 -0.87
C GLY A 461 7.65 -23.35 -0.23
N ARG A 462 7.92 -22.08 -0.54
CA ARG A 462 8.96 -21.25 0.09
C ARG A 462 8.41 -20.64 1.38
N THR A 463 9.30 -20.24 2.28
CA THR A 463 8.89 -19.69 3.57
C THR A 463 9.85 -18.61 4.03
N GLY A 464 9.32 -17.43 4.33
CA GLY A 464 10.07 -16.33 4.92
C GLY A 464 9.55 -15.98 6.32
N TYR A 465 10.36 -15.26 7.07
CA TYR A 465 10.18 -15.09 8.51
C TYR A 465 10.36 -13.63 8.93
N PHE A 466 9.55 -13.22 9.90
CA PHE A 466 9.79 -12.03 10.73
C PHE A 466 9.91 -12.46 12.18
N THR A 467 11.08 -12.23 12.77
CA THR A 467 11.37 -12.64 14.15
C THR A 467 11.62 -11.41 15.01
N GLN A 468 10.95 -11.33 16.15
CA GLN A 468 11.31 -10.34 17.16
C GLN A 468 12.65 -10.74 17.81
N GLU A 469 13.63 -9.84 17.78
CA GLU A 469 15.01 -10.13 18.24
C GLU A 469 15.23 -9.94 19.75
N THR A 470 14.25 -9.39 20.46
CA THR A 470 14.33 -9.10 21.90
C THR A 470 13.28 -9.88 22.65
N ASP A 471 13.67 -10.44 23.78
CA ASP A 471 12.78 -11.23 24.63
C ASP A 471 11.73 -10.33 25.29
N PHE A 472 10.55 -10.91 25.52
CA PHE A 472 9.54 -10.38 26.41
C PHE A 472 9.21 -11.42 27.49
N SER A 473 8.54 -10.96 28.54
CA SER A 473 8.19 -11.81 29.69
C SER A 473 6.70 -12.12 29.68
N ILE A 474 6.33 -13.34 30.07
CA ILE A 474 4.95 -13.67 30.45
C ILE A 474 4.91 -13.94 31.97
N ARG A 475 3.91 -13.37 32.65
CA ARG A 475 3.68 -13.44 34.10
C ARG A 475 2.23 -13.82 34.39
N TYR A 476 1.94 -14.18 35.64
CA TYR A 476 0.57 -14.39 36.09
C TYR A 476 -0.06 -13.09 36.59
N GLU A 477 -1.38 -12.98 36.40
CA GLU A 477 -2.21 -11.82 36.79
C GLU A 477 -2.13 -11.48 38.30
N ARG A 478 -1.77 -12.48 39.11
CA ARG A 478 -1.32 -12.32 40.49
C ARG A 478 0.03 -13.01 40.63
N ASN A 479 0.99 -12.34 41.28
CA ASN A 479 2.06 -13.06 41.95
C ASN A 479 1.38 -14.16 42.76
N CYS A 480 1.63 -15.42 42.41
CA CYS A 480 1.24 -16.54 43.24
C CYS A 480 2.52 -17.04 43.90
N PRO A 481 2.95 -16.47 45.04
CA PRO A 481 4.25 -16.82 45.62
C PRO A 481 4.27 -18.26 46.15
N SER A 482 3.12 -18.93 46.12
CA SER A 482 2.92 -20.35 46.40
C SER A 482 3.27 -21.27 45.22
N ASP A 483 3.51 -20.73 44.02
CA ASP A 483 3.95 -21.47 42.82
C ASP A 483 5.39 -21.08 42.45
N VAL A 484 5.74 -19.79 42.48
CA VAL A 484 7.00 -19.29 41.88
C VAL A 484 8.18 -19.10 42.85
N TYR A 485 8.00 -19.25 44.17
CA TYR A 485 9.08 -18.99 45.13
C TYR A 485 9.78 -20.30 45.54
N PRO A 486 11.12 -20.38 45.55
CA PRO A 486 11.82 -21.60 45.94
C PRO A 486 11.39 -22.07 47.34
N PRO A 487 11.04 -23.35 47.52
CA PRO A 487 11.42 -24.49 46.69
C PRO A 487 10.35 -24.97 45.71
N MET A 488 9.28 -24.20 45.48
CA MET A 488 8.21 -24.57 44.54
C MET A 488 8.68 -24.56 43.08
N GLN A 489 8.00 -25.33 42.23
CA GLN A 489 8.48 -25.65 40.88
C GLN A 489 8.17 -24.59 39.81
N GLY A 490 7.33 -23.60 40.12
CA GLY A 490 7.05 -22.46 39.24
C GLY A 490 6.36 -22.86 37.94
N ASP A 491 5.52 -23.90 37.97
CA ASP A 491 4.88 -24.47 36.78
C ASP A 491 3.55 -23.80 36.41
N GLY A 492 3.11 -22.84 37.21
CA GLY A 492 1.91 -22.06 36.94
C GLY A 492 0.63 -22.55 37.59
N ASN A 493 0.67 -23.70 38.24
CA ASN A 493 -0.46 -24.23 39.00
C ASN A 493 -0.08 -24.27 40.47
N VAL A 494 -1.08 -24.20 41.34
CA VAL A 494 -0.87 -24.44 42.77
C VAL A 494 -1.48 -25.81 43.10
N ASP A 495 -0.68 -26.87 42.97
CA ASP A 495 -1.18 -28.23 43.02
C ASP A 495 -0.67 -29.04 44.24
N GLU A 496 -0.85 -30.36 44.22
CA GLU A 496 -0.36 -31.23 45.30
C GLU A 496 1.17 -31.30 45.37
N LEU A 497 1.89 -31.09 44.27
CA LEU A 497 3.35 -31.07 44.23
C LEU A 497 3.91 -29.86 44.96
N ASP A 498 3.33 -28.67 44.76
CA ASP A 498 3.72 -27.46 45.50
C ASP A 498 3.45 -27.62 46.99
N ARG A 499 2.27 -28.16 47.33
CA ARG A 499 1.91 -28.50 48.73
C ARG A 499 2.90 -29.47 49.35
N ASN A 500 3.29 -30.52 48.62
CA ASN A 500 4.19 -31.55 49.12
C ASN A 500 5.61 -31.03 49.27
N GLN A 501 6.12 -30.23 48.33
CA GLN A 501 7.42 -29.57 48.45
C GLN A 501 7.46 -28.57 49.61
N MET A 502 6.38 -27.81 49.80
CA MET A 502 6.21 -26.91 50.94
C MET A 502 6.28 -27.68 52.27
N LEU A 503 5.56 -28.80 52.38
CA LEU A 503 5.58 -29.67 53.56
C LEU A 503 6.94 -30.32 53.80
N LEU A 504 7.65 -30.73 52.75
CA LEU A 504 8.99 -31.33 52.86
C LEU A 504 10.03 -30.33 53.39
N SER A 505 9.99 -29.09 52.92
CA SER A 505 10.91 -28.02 53.34
C SER A 505 10.66 -27.54 54.77
N TRP A 506 9.41 -27.65 55.25
CA TRP A 506 9.08 -27.46 56.67
C TRP A 506 9.86 -28.43 57.57
N HIS A 507 9.87 -29.72 57.23
CA HIS A 507 10.54 -30.75 58.02
C HIS A 507 12.06 -30.59 58.06
N ALA A 508 12.64 -29.87 57.08
CA ALA A 508 14.07 -29.56 57.02
C ALA A 508 14.49 -28.37 57.93
N ALA A 509 13.54 -27.66 58.55
CA ALA A 509 13.80 -26.46 59.36
C ALA A 509 14.60 -25.37 58.60
N GLU A 510 14.34 -25.26 57.29
CA GLU A 510 14.98 -24.21 56.49
C GLU A 510 14.37 -22.84 56.82
N PRO A 511 15.19 -21.78 56.96
CA PRO A 511 14.73 -20.47 57.42
C PRO A 511 13.81 -19.73 56.43
N TYR A 512 13.56 -20.28 55.24
CA TYR A 512 12.84 -19.59 54.16
C TYR A 512 11.38 -19.23 54.49
N PHE A 513 10.69 -19.98 55.37
CA PHE A 513 9.28 -19.73 55.70
C PHE A 513 9.06 -18.50 56.60
N ASP A 514 10.03 -18.17 57.44
CA ASP A 514 9.96 -17.02 58.33
C ASP A 514 10.37 -15.70 57.62
N ILE A 515 11.02 -15.77 56.45
CA ILE A 515 11.59 -14.58 55.77
C ILE A 515 10.77 -14.18 54.52
N TYR A 516 9.55 -14.72 54.35
CA TYR A 516 8.73 -14.44 53.17
C TYR A 516 8.37 -12.93 53.08
N PRO A 517 8.52 -12.27 51.91
CA PRO A 517 8.24 -10.86 51.77
C PRO A 517 6.76 -10.64 51.41
N PHE A 518 5.86 -10.82 52.37
CA PHE A 518 4.50 -10.27 52.26
C PHE A 518 4.34 -9.09 53.22
N SER A 519 3.46 -8.15 52.87
CA SER A 519 3.38 -6.78 53.39
C SER A 519 2.97 -6.59 54.87
N SER A 520 3.20 -7.56 55.76
CA SER A 520 2.92 -7.45 57.20
C SER A 520 4.08 -7.99 58.05
N PRO A 521 4.93 -7.11 58.62
CA PRO A 521 6.08 -7.49 59.46
C PRO A 521 5.73 -8.04 60.86
N ILE A 522 4.44 -8.20 61.19
CA ILE A 522 4.00 -8.54 62.54
C ILE A 522 3.78 -10.06 62.70
N GLU A 523 3.66 -10.80 61.60
CA GLU A 523 3.40 -12.25 61.62
C GLU A 523 4.46 -13.08 60.87
N MET A 524 5.30 -12.49 60.02
CA MET A 524 6.47 -13.16 59.44
C MET A 524 7.76 -12.40 59.77
N GLY A 525 8.83 -13.12 60.07
CA GLY A 525 10.14 -12.60 60.48
C GLY A 525 10.37 -12.63 61.99
N ASP A 526 9.60 -13.46 62.72
CA ASP A 526 9.64 -13.55 64.18
C ASP A 526 10.64 -14.61 64.70
N GLY A 527 11.32 -15.31 63.79
CA GLY A 527 12.30 -16.35 64.10
C GLY A 527 11.68 -17.73 64.35
N LYS A 528 10.38 -17.92 64.14
CA LYS A 528 9.66 -19.15 64.47
C LYS A 528 8.78 -19.60 63.31
N ILE A 529 8.67 -20.92 63.17
CA ILE A 529 7.75 -21.56 62.24
C ILE A 529 6.58 -22.10 63.08
N ASP A 530 5.39 -21.49 62.98
CA ASP A 530 4.19 -21.86 63.71
C ASP A 530 2.91 -21.93 62.84
N ILE A 531 1.76 -22.20 63.46
CA ILE A 531 0.50 -22.45 62.74
C ILE A 531 -0.07 -21.20 62.05
N ARG A 532 0.39 -20.01 62.41
CA ARG A 532 -0.01 -18.75 61.74
C ARG A 532 0.61 -18.66 60.35
N ASP A 533 1.85 -19.14 60.19
CA ASP A 533 2.51 -19.25 58.89
C ASP A 533 1.71 -20.18 57.95
N ILE A 534 1.17 -21.29 58.48
CA ILE A 534 0.31 -22.22 57.72
C ILE A 534 -0.95 -21.54 57.21
N LEU A 535 -1.66 -20.82 58.09
CA LEU A 535 -2.94 -20.21 57.76
C LEU A 535 -2.77 -19.09 56.72
N MET A 536 -1.66 -18.35 56.76
CA MET A 536 -1.39 -17.29 55.79
C MET A 536 -0.99 -17.84 54.43
N VAL A 537 -0.17 -18.91 54.39
CA VAL A 537 0.14 -19.61 53.14
C VAL A 537 -1.12 -20.28 52.57
N GLN A 538 -1.92 -20.97 53.38
CA GLN A 538 -3.21 -21.54 52.92
C GLN A 538 -4.18 -20.48 52.38
N ASN A 539 -4.20 -19.28 52.95
CA ASN A 539 -4.99 -18.16 52.42
C ASN A 539 -4.45 -17.64 51.07
N ASN A 540 -3.14 -17.73 50.82
CA ASN A 540 -2.53 -17.44 49.51
C ASN A 540 -2.79 -18.55 48.47
N PHE A 541 -2.90 -19.81 48.90
CA PHE A 541 -3.35 -20.92 48.05
C PHE A 541 -4.83 -20.78 47.61
N GLY A 542 -5.65 -20.04 48.36
CA GLY A 542 -7.10 -19.91 48.11
C GLY A 542 -7.51 -18.92 47.02
N GLY A 543 -6.55 -18.25 46.37
CA GLY A 543 -6.81 -17.23 45.34
C GLY A 543 -6.05 -17.45 44.01
N CYS A 544 -5.24 -18.50 43.94
CA CYS A 544 -4.55 -18.94 42.73
C CYS A 544 -5.28 -20.16 42.12
N PRO A 545 -5.16 -20.39 40.80
CA PRO A 545 -5.83 -21.52 40.13
C PRO A 545 -5.52 -22.88 40.75
#